data_AF-A0A950PW26-F1
#
_entry.id   AF-A0A950PW26-F1
#
_cell.length_a   1.000
_cell.length_b   1.000
_cell.length_c   1.000
_cell.angle_alpha   90.00
_cell.angle_beta   90.00
_cell.angle_gamma   90.00
#
_symmetry.space_group_name_H-M   'P 1'
#
loop_
_entity.id
_entity.type
_entity.pdbx_description
1 polymer ?
#
loop_
_entity_poly.entity_id
_entity_poly.type
_entity_poly.pdbx_seq_one_letter_code
_entity_poly.pdbx_strand_id
1 'polypeptide(L)' 'AGIGHVASVDRRTVGNGTMGPVTHRLSELYNRIVTGREPRYESWLTRAYASTRVSV' A
#
# COMPACT_ATOMS: atom_id res chain seq x y z
N ALA A 1 -1.28 -7.86 -6.83
CA ALA A 1 -2.06 -7.04 -5.86
C ALA A 1 -1.08 -6.44 -4.85
N GLY A 2 -1.48 -5.46 -4.04
CA GLY A 2 -0.61 -4.86 -3.02
C GLY A 2 -0.24 -5.84 -1.90
N ILE A 3 -0.44 -5.46 -0.65
CA ILE A 3 -0.15 -6.32 0.50
C ILE A 3 -1.39 -7.12 0.88
N GLY A 4 -1.27 -8.45 0.94
CA GLY A 4 -2.34 -9.38 1.33
C GLY A 4 -1.99 -10.13 2.62
N HIS A 5 -3.00 -10.37 3.47
CA HIS A 5 -2.84 -11.21 4.66
C HIS A 5 -3.14 -12.68 4.32
N VAL A 6 -2.51 -13.60 5.06
CA VAL A 6 -2.75 -15.04 4.94
C VAL A 6 -3.55 -15.49 6.14
N ALA A 7 -4.79 -15.95 5.92
CA ALA A 7 -5.70 -16.37 6.98
C ALA A 7 -5.41 -17.78 7.50
N SER A 8 -4.88 -18.68 6.66
CA SER A 8 -4.54 -20.05 7.04
C SER A 8 -3.43 -20.64 6.16
N VAL A 9 -2.70 -21.62 6.70
CA VAL A 9 -1.71 -22.43 5.98
C VAL A 9 -1.95 -23.88 6.35
N ASP A 10 -2.09 -24.76 5.36
CA ASP A 10 -2.36 -26.20 5.56
C ASP A 10 -3.54 -26.47 6.51
N ARG A 11 -4.63 -25.71 6.34
CA ARG A 11 -5.83 -25.75 7.20
C ARG A 11 -5.60 -25.34 8.66
N ARG A 12 -4.42 -24.80 9.00
CA ARG A 12 -4.14 -24.19 10.31
C ARG A 12 -4.39 -22.70 10.22
N THR A 13 -5.33 -22.20 11.02
CA THR A 13 -5.63 -20.78 11.12
C THR A 13 -4.42 -20.01 11.67
N VAL A 14 -4.02 -18.94 10.99
CA VAL A 14 -2.97 -18.03 11.48
C VAL A 14 -3.61 -17.04 12.45
N GLY A 15 -3.23 -17.10 13.73
CA GLY A 15 -3.86 -16.29 14.77
C GLY A 15 -5.36 -16.57 14.88
N ASN A 16 -6.18 -15.59 14.56
CA ASN A 16 -7.65 -15.68 14.52
C ASN A 16 -8.23 -15.75 13.09
N GLY A 17 -7.38 -15.89 12.06
CA GLY A 17 -7.80 -15.96 10.66
C GLY A 17 -8.20 -14.62 10.06
N THR A 18 -8.01 -13.51 10.78
CA THR A 18 -8.23 -12.16 10.28
C THR A 18 -6.90 -11.45 10.04
N MET A 19 -6.95 -10.31 9.35
CA MET A 19 -5.76 -9.50 9.12
C MET A 19 -5.22 -8.95 10.45
N GLY A 20 -4.00 -9.34 10.81
CA GLY A 20 -3.33 -8.83 11.99
C GLY A 20 -2.98 -7.33 11.91
N PRO A 21 -2.77 -6.67 13.06
CA PRO A 21 -2.57 -5.22 13.13
C PRO A 21 -1.29 -4.74 12.40
N VAL A 22 -0.26 -5.57 12.32
CA VAL A 22 0.98 -5.25 11.59
C VAL A 22 0.73 -5.22 10.08
N THR A 23 0.12 -6.28 9.54
CA THR A 23 -0.22 -6.36 8.10
C THR A 23 -1.19 -5.26 7.69
N HIS A 24 -2.15 -4.92 8.57
CA HIS A 24 -3.05 -3.78 8.36
C HIS A 24 -2.27 -2.47 8.16
N ARG A 25 -1.39 -2.12 9.12
CA ARG A 25 -0.58 -0.89 9.06
C ARG A 25 0.35 -0.86 7.84
N LEU A 26 0.92 -2.00 7.47
CA LEU A 26 1.77 -2.12 6.28
C LEU A 26 0.95 -1.91 5.00
N SER A 27 -0.23 -2.52 4.90
CA SER A 27 -1.12 -2.37 3.74
C SER A 27 -1.58 -0.92 3.57
N GLU A 28 -1.98 -0.26 4.66
CA GLU A 28 -2.31 1.16 4.65
C GLU A 28 -1.14 2.03 4.21
N LEU A 29 0.03 1.83 4.81
CA LEU A 29 1.24 2.59 4.48
C LEU A 29 1.62 2.39 3.01
N TYR A 30 1.64 1.14 2.53
CA TYR A 30 1.90 0.83 1.13
C TYR A 30 0.94 1.60 0.21
N ASN A 31 -0.37 1.58 0.50
CA ASN A 31 -1.36 2.28 -0.30
C ASN A 31 -1.13 3.81 -0.31
N ARG A 32 -0.75 4.41 0.83
CA ARG A 32 -0.39 5.83 0.87
C ARG A 32 0.84 6.13 0.03
N ILE A 33 1.87 5.28 0.11
CA ILE A 33 3.13 5.45 -0.65
C ILE A 33 2.84 5.41 -2.15
N VAL A 34 2.22 4.33 -2.65
CA VAL A 34 2.03 4.15 -4.11
C VAL A 34 1.05 5.15 -4.72
N THR A 35 0.19 5.77 -3.91
CA THR A 35 -0.71 6.86 -4.35
C THR A 35 -0.12 8.26 -4.15
N GLY A 36 1.12 8.37 -3.67
CA GLY A 36 1.77 9.67 -3.44
C GLY A 36 1.18 10.48 -2.30
N ARG A 37 0.57 9.82 -1.31
CA ARG A 37 0.03 10.42 -0.08
C ARG A 37 0.97 10.30 1.11
N GLU A 38 2.23 9.92 0.87
CA GLU A 38 3.27 9.78 1.89
C GLU A 38 4.56 10.49 1.41
N PRO A 39 4.77 11.76 1.78
CA PRO A 39 5.89 12.58 1.29
C PRO A 39 7.27 11.97 1.53
N ARG A 40 7.42 11.19 2.62
CA ARG A 40 8.68 10.50 2.97
C ARG A 40 9.21 9.60 1.86
N TYR A 41 8.34 9.11 0.98
CA TYR A 41 8.67 8.15 -0.08
C TYR A 41 8.41 8.69 -1.49
N GLU A 42 8.24 10.00 -1.65
CA GLU A 42 7.98 10.61 -2.97
C GLU A 42 9.06 10.29 -4.01
N SER A 43 10.31 10.12 -3.58
CA SER A 43 11.44 9.77 -4.47
C SER A 43 11.28 8.42 -5.16
N TRP A 44 10.37 7.55 -4.71
CA TRP A 44 10.07 6.27 -5.35
C TRP A 44 9.08 6.40 -6.51
N LEU A 45 8.36 7.52 -6.61
CA LEU A 45 7.29 7.71 -7.57
C LEU A 45 7.79 8.45 -8.80
N THR A 46 7.49 7.91 -9.99
CA THR A 46 7.65 8.64 -11.25
C THR A 46 6.31 9.25 -11.64
N ARG A 47 6.24 10.60 -11.69
CA ARG A 47 5.03 11.30 -12.14
C ARG A 47 4.86 11.08 -13.65
N ALA A 48 3.74 10.49 -14.06
CA ALA A 48 3.47 10.19 -15.46
C ALA A 48 3.06 11.43 -16.28
N TYR A 49 2.44 12.43 -15.63
CA TYR A 49 2.05 13.68 -16.28
C TYR A 49 3.03 14.78 -15.88
N ALA A 50 3.57 15.48 -16.88
CA ALA A 50 4.29 16.72 -16.65
C ALA A 50 3.32 17.78 -16.11
N SER A 51 3.78 18.59 -15.16
CA SER A 51 3.08 19.80 -14.74
C SER A 51 3.20 20.87 -15.84
N THR A 52 2.58 20.62 -16.99
CA THR A 52 2.41 21.63 -18.03
C THR A 52 1.31 22.57 -17.57
N ARG A 53 1.61 23.87 -17.47
CA ARG A 53 0.57 24.89 -17.36
C ARG A 53 -0.24 24.84 -18.65
N VAL A 54 -1.44 24.28 -18.58
CA VAL A 54 -2.42 24.41 -19.65
C VAL A 54 -2.94 25.84 -19.55
N SER A 55 -2.40 26.73 -20.37
CA SER A 55 -2.99 28.04 -20.61
C SER A 55 -4.25 27.80 -21.46
N VAL A 56 -5.41 27.99 -20.84
CA VAL A 56 -6.71 28.12 -21.54
C VAL A 56 -6.91 29.58 -21.90
#